data_AF-A0A7W1A5J8-F1
#
_entry.id   AF-A0A7W1A5J8-F1
#
_cell.length_a   1.000
_cell.length_b   1.000
_cell.length_c   1.000
_cell.angle_alpha   90.00
_cell.angle_beta   90.00
_cell.angle_gamma   90.00
#
_symmetry.space_group_name_H-M   'P 1'
#
loop_
_entity.id
_entity.type
_entity.pdbx_description
1 polymer ?
#
loop_
_entity_poly.entity_id
_entity_poly.type
_entity_poly.pdbx_seq_one_letter_code
_entity_poly.pdbx_strand_id
1 'polypeptide(L)'
;MKTIRPARATTIVVLAAALAAMPACHQVAPAFGPTLPQARQNADEFFYSVGSRFTNIQRPAKVIRARSQFGHYALTPSGVYGDTTAWMGIGPDDARLFGNEGVFAGDRYVVRQSIANTLPDALTESREIVRLRKLSPSEYEWFTNVDVALGNLEPADIGNVVTAGLAAGEGKSAATIRADYRASFPRTTAALGRLFTLDTIRAIPDGEGATTYDLAVKLTPEKLKAWMPAYAGYIDKYISSGKYSITLTDRSGARWLEASASNYYMRFRVRSRGGHFAPLEGAVRPMPEALTIRLDMAMKILVFTVGFENLVGEFNIIDTPMERGWAMRFAREPEWRFPPTVRYFLKTPLRRPFAGQGIPIRISIRSQPRGQTLLNRRLSVVVQESAILRFLNRLSGTAVGDFLGPSEREANRFNADAFRALRADASMLLQ
;
A
#
# COMPACT_ATOMS: atom_id res chain seq x y z
N MET A 1 2.40 -5.72 15.33
CA MET A 1 2.12 -5.31 13.94
C MET A 1 3.34 -4.62 13.37
N LYS A 2 3.97 -5.22 12.36
CA LYS A 2 5.05 -4.60 11.59
C LYS A 2 4.43 -3.44 10.80
N THR A 3 5.08 -2.28 10.71
CA THR A 3 4.99 -1.56 9.43
C THR A 3 5.70 -2.44 8.43
N ILE A 4 4.95 -3.31 7.74
CA ILE A 4 5.45 -4.16 6.67
C ILE A 4 5.93 -3.22 5.57
N ARG A 5 7.19 -2.82 5.64
CA ARG A 5 7.86 -1.98 4.65
C ARG A 5 8.42 -2.75 3.43
N PRO A 6 8.36 -4.10 3.28
CA PRO A 6 8.55 -4.69 1.95
C PRO A 6 7.28 -4.62 1.07
N ALA A 7 6.09 -4.47 1.66
CA ALA A 7 4.82 -4.42 0.92
C ALA A 7 4.53 -3.07 0.25
N ARG A 8 5.36 -2.03 0.45
CA ARG A 8 5.14 -0.72 -0.21
C ARG A 8 5.17 -0.83 -1.74
N ALA A 9 6.04 -1.71 -2.25
CA ALA A 9 6.16 -2.02 -3.67
C ALA A 9 4.95 -2.81 -4.19
N THR A 10 4.64 -3.92 -3.52
CA THR A 10 3.62 -4.86 -3.98
C THR A 10 2.20 -4.32 -3.77
N THR A 11 1.90 -3.57 -2.70
CA THR A 11 0.54 -3.03 -2.47
C THR A 11 0.19 -1.88 -3.40
N ILE A 12 1.13 -0.99 -3.72
CA ILE A 12 0.88 0.10 -4.69
C ILE A 12 0.76 -0.47 -6.10
N VAL A 13 1.60 -1.45 -6.46
CA VAL A 13 1.47 -2.11 -7.77
C VAL A 13 0.27 -3.05 -7.85
N VAL A 14 -0.17 -3.68 -6.76
CA VAL A 14 -1.40 -4.46 -6.74
C VAL A 14 -2.64 -3.56 -6.76
N LEU A 15 -2.60 -2.39 -6.10
CA LEU A 15 -3.68 -1.41 -6.22
C LEU A 15 -3.70 -0.78 -7.62
N ALA A 16 -2.53 -0.45 -8.18
CA ALA A 16 -2.40 0.03 -9.57
C ALA A 16 -2.71 -1.06 -10.59
N ALA A 17 -2.46 -2.34 -10.30
CA ALA A 17 -2.84 -3.47 -11.14
C ALA A 17 -4.32 -3.82 -10.98
N ALA A 18 -4.92 -3.60 -9.80
CA ALA A 18 -6.36 -3.71 -9.59
C ALA A 18 -7.10 -2.56 -10.26
N LEU A 19 -6.56 -1.33 -10.22
CA LEU A 19 -7.04 -0.15 -10.95
C LEU A 19 -6.78 -0.25 -12.45
N ALA A 20 -5.65 -0.82 -12.90
CA ALA A 20 -5.38 -1.09 -14.31
C ALA A 20 -6.15 -2.32 -14.83
N ALA A 21 -6.62 -3.19 -13.94
CA ALA A 21 -7.62 -4.22 -14.23
C ALA A 21 -9.05 -3.67 -14.14
N MET A 22 -9.24 -2.41 -13.74
CA MET A 22 -10.54 -1.77 -13.89
C MET A 22 -10.76 -1.39 -15.36
N PRO A 23 -11.95 -1.72 -15.86
CA PRO A 23 -12.23 -1.88 -17.28
C PRO A 23 -12.20 -0.58 -18.11
N ALA A 24 -11.66 -0.66 -19.32
CA ALA A 24 -11.70 0.37 -20.38
C ALA A 24 -11.22 1.80 -20.04
N CYS A 25 -10.09 1.85 -19.34
CA CYS A 25 -8.86 2.59 -19.67
C CYS A 25 -8.90 3.85 -20.57
N HIS A 26 -9.55 3.86 -21.73
CA HIS A 26 -9.56 5.06 -22.60
C HIS A 26 -10.24 6.26 -21.92
N GLN A 27 -11.23 6.03 -21.06
CA GLN A 27 -11.89 7.10 -20.29
C GLN A 27 -11.14 7.48 -19.01
N VAL A 28 -10.19 6.65 -18.57
CA VAL A 28 -9.44 6.86 -17.33
C VAL A 28 -8.41 7.97 -17.49
N ALA A 29 -7.71 8.01 -18.62
CA ALA A 29 -6.65 8.99 -18.84
C ALA A 29 -7.20 10.44 -18.86
N PRO A 30 -8.32 10.75 -19.55
CA PRO A 30 -8.95 12.07 -19.48
C PRO A 30 -9.42 12.48 -18.07
N ALA A 31 -9.69 11.52 -17.17
CA ALA A 31 -10.20 11.82 -15.83
C ALA A 31 -9.15 12.41 -14.87
N PHE A 32 -7.88 12.51 -15.29
CA PHE A 32 -6.82 13.16 -14.53
C PHE A 32 -6.94 14.69 -14.47
N GLY A 33 -7.85 15.32 -15.22
CA GLY A 33 -8.09 16.75 -15.13
C GLY A 33 -9.32 17.19 -15.94
N PRO A 34 -9.81 18.43 -15.75
CA PRO A 34 -11.06 18.87 -16.38
C PRO A 34 -10.92 19.21 -17.87
N THR A 35 -9.69 19.30 -18.38
CA THR A 35 -9.38 19.51 -19.80
C THR A 35 -8.31 18.53 -20.27
N LEU A 36 -8.26 18.21 -21.57
CA LEU A 36 -7.24 17.30 -22.11
C LEU A 36 -5.79 17.75 -21.82
N PRO A 37 -5.40 19.04 -21.96
CA PRO A 37 -4.07 19.48 -21.58
C PRO A 37 -3.74 19.26 -20.10
N GLN A 38 -4.69 19.55 -19.20
CA GLN A 38 -4.50 19.33 -17.76
C GLN A 38 -4.45 17.84 -17.42
N ALA A 39 -5.33 17.01 -18.00
CA ALA A 39 -5.30 15.57 -17.81
C ALA A 39 -3.96 14.96 -18.26
N ARG A 40 -3.41 15.43 -19.39
CA ARG A 40 -2.09 15.03 -19.89
C ARG A 40 -0.98 15.38 -18.91
N GLN A 41 -0.96 16.63 -18.43
CA GLN A 41 0.04 17.07 -17.45
C GLN A 41 -0.09 16.30 -16.13
N ASN A 42 -1.29 16.19 -15.57
CA ASN A 42 -1.55 15.54 -14.29
C ASN A 42 -1.23 14.04 -14.33
N ALA A 43 -1.60 13.34 -15.39
CA ALA A 43 -1.25 11.93 -15.56
C ALA A 43 0.28 11.74 -15.69
N ASP A 44 0.94 12.60 -16.47
CA ASP A 44 2.40 12.57 -16.64
C ASP A 44 3.12 12.78 -15.30
N GLU A 45 2.79 13.87 -14.59
CA GLU A 45 3.38 14.22 -13.29
C GLU A 45 3.12 13.14 -12.24
N PHE A 46 1.89 12.61 -12.16
CA PHE A 46 1.53 11.56 -11.20
C PHE A 46 2.36 10.29 -11.41
N PHE A 47 2.35 9.73 -12.63
CA PHE A 47 3.08 8.50 -12.92
C PHE A 47 4.60 8.71 -12.88
N TYR A 48 5.08 9.87 -13.33
CA TYR A 48 6.48 10.24 -13.24
C TYR A 48 6.93 10.32 -11.78
N SER A 49 6.19 11.01 -10.92
CA SER A 49 6.52 11.10 -9.50
C SER A 49 6.55 9.74 -8.82
N VAL A 50 5.48 8.95 -8.94
CA VAL A 50 5.40 7.65 -8.27
C VAL A 50 6.48 6.70 -8.81
N GLY A 51 6.69 6.66 -10.13
CA GLY A 51 7.68 5.80 -10.78
C GLY A 51 9.13 6.18 -10.47
N SER A 52 9.44 7.47 -10.40
CA SER A 52 10.79 7.98 -10.15
C SER A 52 11.38 7.46 -8.83
N ARG A 53 10.55 7.28 -7.81
CA ARG A 53 10.94 6.78 -6.48
C ARG A 53 11.52 5.37 -6.48
N PHE A 54 11.27 4.61 -7.53
CA PHE A 54 11.75 3.25 -7.72
C PHE A 54 12.98 3.17 -8.64
N THR A 55 13.38 4.29 -9.25
CA THR A 55 14.41 4.31 -10.28
C THR A 55 15.81 4.56 -9.68
N ASN A 56 16.73 3.61 -9.86
CA ASN A 56 18.15 3.69 -9.46
C ASN A 56 18.39 4.32 -8.08
N ILE A 57 17.69 3.82 -7.07
CA ILE A 57 17.64 4.48 -5.76
C ILE A 57 19.02 4.50 -5.10
N GLN A 58 19.51 5.70 -4.79
CA GLN A 58 20.74 5.92 -4.04
C GLN A 58 20.42 6.27 -2.59
N ARG A 59 21.11 5.61 -1.67
CA ARG A 59 20.93 5.84 -0.23
C ARG A 59 22.28 5.89 0.46
N PRO A 60 22.51 6.85 1.37
CA PRO A 60 23.72 6.85 2.18
C PRO A 60 23.71 5.67 3.16
N ALA A 61 24.90 5.23 3.57
CA ALA A 61 25.08 4.06 4.43
C ALA A 61 24.22 4.10 5.71
N LYS A 62 24.09 5.28 6.34
CA LYS A 62 23.26 5.48 7.54
C LYS A 62 21.77 5.24 7.27
N VAL A 63 21.23 5.63 6.12
CA VAL A 63 19.83 5.33 5.74
C VAL A 63 19.65 3.83 5.53
N ILE A 64 20.62 3.16 4.88
CA ILE A 64 20.58 1.70 4.68
C ILE A 64 20.57 0.98 6.04
N ARG A 65 21.49 1.37 6.94
CA ARG A 65 21.58 0.81 8.29
C ARG A 65 20.30 1.05 9.09
N ALA A 66 19.81 2.29 9.16
CA ALA A 66 18.59 2.64 9.89
C ALA A 66 17.39 1.84 9.39
N ARG A 67 17.22 1.69 8.07
CA ARG A 67 16.14 0.86 7.49
C ARG A 67 16.23 -0.60 7.92
N SER A 68 17.43 -1.17 7.91
CA SER A 68 17.67 -2.53 8.41
C SER A 68 17.30 -2.64 9.88
N GLN A 69 17.75 -1.70 10.71
CA GLN A 69 17.49 -1.70 12.16
C GLN A 69 16.01 -1.51 12.49
N PHE A 70 15.31 -0.58 11.82
CA PHE A 70 13.88 -0.37 12.04
C PHE A 70 13.05 -1.59 11.64
N GLY A 71 13.43 -2.24 10.54
CA GLY A 71 12.78 -3.49 10.13
C GLY A 71 13.07 -4.64 11.09
N HIS A 72 14.32 -4.75 11.55
CA HIS A 72 14.75 -5.79 12.46
C HIS A 72 14.17 -5.62 13.87
N TYR A 73 14.00 -4.40 14.38
CA TYR A 73 13.56 -4.11 15.76
C TYR A 73 12.16 -3.50 15.85
N ALA A 74 11.33 -3.64 14.82
CA ALA A 74 9.98 -3.06 14.78
C ALA A 74 9.09 -3.49 15.97
N LEU A 75 9.22 -4.73 16.45
CA LEU A 75 8.44 -5.26 17.58
C LEU A 75 9.23 -5.31 18.90
N THR A 76 10.52 -4.98 18.87
CA THR A 76 11.39 -4.86 20.05
C THR A 76 12.25 -3.61 19.95
N PRO A 77 11.64 -2.42 20.08
CA PRO A 77 12.30 -1.17 19.76
C PRO A 77 13.47 -0.81 20.67
N SER A 78 13.58 -1.42 21.85
CA SER A 78 14.73 -1.30 22.75
C SER A 78 16.05 -1.63 22.06
N GLY A 79 16.06 -2.59 21.12
CA GLY A 79 17.25 -2.98 20.37
C GLY A 79 17.77 -1.92 19.40
N VAL A 80 16.94 -0.94 19.03
CA VAL A 80 17.35 0.20 18.20
C VAL A 80 17.31 1.52 18.94
N TYR A 81 16.57 1.66 20.04
CA TYR A 81 16.39 2.94 20.76
C TYR A 81 17.71 3.61 21.16
N GLY A 82 18.70 2.83 21.59
CA GLY A 82 20.04 3.31 21.94
C GLY A 82 21.04 3.36 20.77
N ASP A 83 20.67 2.88 19.58
CA ASP A 83 21.59 2.82 18.44
C ASP A 83 21.78 4.20 17.79
N THR A 84 22.77 4.96 18.26
CA THR A 84 23.12 6.31 17.77
C THR A 84 23.47 6.34 16.28
N THR A 85 23.78 5.19 15.68
CA THR A 85 24.08 5.11 14.25
C THR A 85 22.81 5.05 13.39
N ALA A 86 21.66 4.65 13.96
CA ALA A 86 20.38 4.60 13.27
C ALA A 86 19.64 5.95 13.34
N TRP A 87 19.84 6.72 14.41
CA TRP A 87 19.12 7.97 14.67
C TRP A 87 19.91 9.20 14.21
N MET A 88 19.18 10.25 13.84
CA MET A 88 19.75 11.54 13.43
C MET A 88 19.69 12.58 14.53
N GLY A 89 18.79 12.43 15.49
CA GLY A 89 18.68 13.34 16.62
C GLY A 89 17.79 12.80 17.72
N ILE A 90 17.74 13.57 18.80
CA ILE A 90 16.84 13.36 19.93
C ILE A 90 15.93 14.59 19.97
N GLY A 91 14.62 14.36 19.86
CA GLY A 91 13.60 15.38 19.96
C GLY A 91 13.09 15.55 21.40
N PRO A 92 12.00 16.31 21.57
CA PRO A 92 11.28 16.41 22.84
C PRO A 92 10.89 15.02 23.38
N ASP A 93 10.73 14.91 24.70
CA ASP A 93 10.41 13.66 25.41
C ASP A 93 11.42 12.52 25.18
N ASP A 94 12.70 12.84 24.98
CA ASP A 94 13.75 11.87 24.62
C ASP A 94 13.43 11.06 23.35
N ALA A 95 12.57 11.57 22.47
CA ALA A 95 12.15 10.83 21.29
C ALA A 95 13.30 10.70 20.27
N ARG A 96 13.60 9.48 19.82
CA ARG A 96 14.58 9.25 18.77
C ARG A 96 14.02 9.65 17.41
N LEU A 97 14.75 10.46 16.67
CA LEU A 97 14.32 11.01 15.39
C LEU A 97 15.21 10.50 14.26
N PHE A 98 14.56 10.07 13.19
CA PHE A 98 15.18 9.79 11.91
C PHE A 98 14.31 10.43 10.83
N GLY A 99 14.94 11.02 9.83
CA GLY A 99 14.23 11.47 8.65
C GLY A 99 15.06 11.31 7.39
N ASN A 100 14.38 11.26 6.26
CA ASN A 100 15.04 11.39 4.97
C ASN A 100 14.18 12.19 4.01
N GLU A 101 14.86 12.80 3.05
CA GLU A 101 14.27 13.39 1.88
C GLU A 101 14.71 12.60 0.66
N GLY A 102 13.87 12.56 -0.36
CA GLY A 102 14.20 11.95 -1.64
C GLY A 102 13.90 12.95 -2.73
N VAL A 103 14.77 13.01 -3.73
CA VAL A 103 14.57 13.80 -4.95
C VAL A 103 15.00 12.96 -6.14
N PHE A 104 14.25 13.04 -7.25
CA PHE A 104 14.68 12.44 -8.49
C PHE A 104 15.55 13.43 -9.27
N ALA A 105 16.78 13.02 -9.60
CA ALA A 105 17.74 13.86 -10.32
C ALA A 105 18.43 13.03 -11.40
N GLY A 106 18.32 13.49 -12.66
CA GLY A 106 18.82 12.76 -13.82
C GLY A 106 18.10 11.43 -14.00
N ASP A 107 18.78 10.32 -13.70
CA ASP A 107 18.27 8.96 -13.81
C ASP A 107 18.14 8.24 -12.46
N ARG A 108 18.22 8.97 -11.33
CA ARG A 108 18.32 8.37 -9.98
C ARG A 108 17.42 9.04 -8.97
N TYR A 109 16.86 8.22 -8.08
CA TYR A 109 16.23 8.70 -6.87
C TYR A 109 17.25 8.82 -5.74
N VAL A 110 17.66 10.04 -5.42
CA VAL A 110 18.69 10.32 -4.40
C VAL A 110 18.02 10.57 -3.07
N VAL A 111 18.27 9.68 -2.11
CA VAL A 111 17.81 9.84 -0.73
C VAL A 111 18.89 10.52 0.10
N ARG A 112 18.53 11.56 0.84
CA ARG A 112 19.41 12.30 1.75
C ARG A 112 18.89 12.23 3.17
N GLN A 113 19.80 12.35 4.12
CA GLN A 113 19.46 12.40 5.53
C GLN A 113 18.96 13.80 5.87
N SER A 114 17.76 13.90 6.43
CA SER A 114 17.15 15.20 6.74
C SER A 114 16.03 15.03 7.75
N ILE A 115 16.01 15.85 8.80
CA ILE A 115 14.87 15.97 9.75
C ILE A 115 14.09 17.27 9.44
N ALA A 116 14.08 17.71 8.17
CA ALA A 116 13.38 18.93 7.82
C ALA A 116 11.87 18.80 8.07
N ASN A 117 11.29 19.88 8.57
CA ASN A 117 9.85 20.00 8.77
C ASN A 117 9.13 20.60 7.56
N THR A 118 9.87 21.02 6.54
CA THR A 118 9.34 21.49 5.26
C THR A 118 8.67 20.33 4.52
N LEU A 119 7.49 20.59 3.96
CA LEU A 119 6.82 19.61 3.10
C LEU A 119 7.50 19.60 1.73
N PRO A 120 7.46 18.49 0.98
CA PRO A 120 7.87 18.47 -0.42
C PRO A 120 7.11 19.52 -1.23
N ASP A 121 7.82 20.34 -1.99
CA ASP A 121 7.27 21.45 -2.78
C ASP A 121 7.64 21.38 -4.28
N ALA A 122 8.53 20.46 -4.67
CA ALA A 122 8.79 20.13 -6.07
C ALA A 122 8.37 18.70 -6.45
N LEU A 123 8.09 18.50 -7.73
CA LEU A 123 7.72 17.19 -8.28
C LEU A 123 8.80 16.15 -7.98
N THR A 124 8.39 14.90 -7.73
CA THR A 124 9.26 13.76 -7.37
C THR A 124 9.93 13.86 -5.99
N GLU A 125 9.74 14.95 -5.25
CA GLU A 125 10.26 15.03 -3.90
C GLU A 125 9.44 14.16 -2.93
N SER A 126 10.13 13.63 -1.93
CA SER A 126 9.47 12.97 -0.81
C SER A 126 10.14 13.29 0.50
N ARG A 127 9.37 13.18 1.57
CA ARG A 127 9.89 13.25 2.94
C ARG A 127 9.39 12.05 3.72
N GLU A 128 10.27 11.47 4.53
CA GLU A 128 9.91 10.45 5.52
C GLU A 128 10.42 10.86 6.89
N ILE A 129 9.55 10.82 7.88
CA ILE A 129 9.88 11.02 9.29
C ILE A 129 9.55 9.73 10.04
N VAL A 130 10.50 9.27 10.85
CA VAL A 130 10.35 8.17 11.80
C VAL A 130 10.71 8.70 13.19
N ARG A 131 9.79 8.56 14.13
CA ARG A 131 9.99 8.89 15.53
C ARG A 131 9.75 7.66 16.38
N LEU A 132 10.63 7.43 17.35
CA LEU A 132 10.48 6.39 18.35
C LEU A 132 10.56 7.02 19.74
N ARG A 133 9.45 7.01 20.47
CA ARG A 133 9.40 7.53 21.84
C ARG A 133 9.32 6.38 22.83
N LYS A 134 10.08 6.44 23.92
CA LYS A 134 9.95 5.49 25.03
C LYS A 134 8.89 6.01 25.99
N LEU A 135 7.86 5.20 26.25
CA LEU A 135 6.75 5.55 27.15
C LEU A 135 6.97 4.99 28.56
N SER A 136 7.62 3.83 28.66
CA SER A 136 8.00 3.17 29.91
C SER A 136 9.22 2.26 29.65
N PRO A 137 9.77 1.54 30.65
CA PRO A 137 10.90 0.63 30.42
C PRO A 137 10.71 -0.38 29.28
N SER A 138 9.47 -0.84 29.04
CA SER A 138 9.13 -1.84 28.01
C SER A 138 8.14 -1.35 26.95
N GLU A 139 7.62 -0.13 27.05
CA GLU A 139 6.68 0.44 26.08
C GLU A 139 7.32 1.52 25.20
N TYR A 140 7.05 1.42 23.91
CA TYR A 140 7.56 2.33 22.90
C TYR A 140 6.47 2.72 21.91
N GLU A 141 6.45 3.97 21.48
CA GLU A 141 5.60 4.47 20.41
C GLU A 141 6.42 4.67 19.14
N TRP A 142 6.07 3.92 18.09
CA TRP A 142 6.49 4.22 16.74
C TRP A 142 5.55 5.22 16.10
N PHE A 143 6.11 6.25 15.49
CA PHE A 143 5.41 7.15 14.61
C PHE A 143 6.12 7.23 13.27
N THR A 144 5.36 7.14 12.18
CA THR A 144 5.90 7.33 10.84
C THR A 144 4.99 8.24 10.02
N ASN A 145 5.59 9.19 9.32
CA ASN A 145 4.91 10.04 8.35
C ASN A 145 5.71 10.03 7.03
N VAL A 146 5.03 9.83 5.91
CA VAL A 146 5.64 9.88 4.58
C VAL A 146 4.80 10.78 3.70
N ASP A 147 5.44 11.77 3.09
CA ASP A 147 4.85 12.70 2.14
C ASP A 147 5.57 12.53 0.78
N VAL A 148 4.83 12.61 -0.32
CA VAL A 148 5.34 12.46 -1.69
C VAL A 148 4.64 13.45 -2.58
N ALA A 149 5.38 14.35 -3.22
CA ALA A 149 4.84 15.31 -4.16
C ALA A 149 4.41 14.62 -5.46
N LEU A 150 3.15 14.75 -5.86
CA LEU A 150 2.55 14.09 -7.02
C LEU A 150 2.35 15.01 -8.23
N GLY A 151 2.71 16.29 -8.14
CA GLY A 151 2.36 17.29 -9.15
C GLY A 151 1.22 18.20 -8.72
N ASN A 152 0.57 18.81 -9.71
CA ASN A 152 -0.48 19.81 -9.52
C ASN A 152 -1.91 19.27 -9.59
N LEU A 153 -2.09 17.94 -9.65
CA LEU A 153 -3.42 17.33 -9.69
C LEU A 153 -4.25 17.65 -8.45
N GLU A 154 -5.54 17.90 -8.59
CA GLU A 154 -6.42 18.10 -7.44
C GLU A 154 -6.76 16.75 -6.79
N PRO A 155 -6.99 16.70 -5.45
CA PRO A 155 -7.44 15.48 -4.80
C PRO A 155 -8.69 14.86 -5.46
N ALA A 156 -9.59 15.69 -5.99
CA ALA A 156 -10.78 15.26 -6.73
C ALA A 156 -10.45 14.50 -8.03
N ASP A 157 -9.36 14.84 -8.72
CA ASP A 157 -8.96 14.20 -9.98
C ASP A 157 -8.69 12.70 -9.77
N ILE A 158 -8.11 12.30 -8.63
CA ILE A 158 -7.91 10.88 -8.33
C ILE A 158 -9.23 10.16 -8.07
N GLY A 159 -10.20 10.84 -7.45
CA GLY A 159 -11.57 10.35 -7.34
C GLY A 159 -12.18 10.11 -8.71
N ASN A 160 -12.04 11.08 -9.62
CA ASN A 160 -12.52 11.00 -11.00
C ASN A 160 -11.87 9.84 -11.77
N VAL A 161 -10.56 9.61 -11.60
CA VAL A 161 -9.83 8.48 -12.21
C VAL A 161 -10.40 7.13 -11.74
N VAL A 162 -10.67 6.98 -10.44
CA VAL A 162 -11.30 5.76 -9.90
C VAL A 162 -12.72 5.60 -10.44
N THR A 163 -13.51 6.67 -10.46
CA THR A 163 -14.88 6.66 -10.96
C THR A 163 -14.95 6.30 -12.44
N ALA A 164 -14.11 6.92 -13.27
CA ALA A 164 -14.02 6.60 -14.69
C ALA A 164 -13.61 5.13 -14.91
N GLY A 165 -12.65 4.62 -14.14
CA GLY A 165 -12.23 3.22 -14.23
C GLY A 165 -13.33 2.22 -13.88
N LEU A 166 -14.13 2.50 -12.85
CA LEU A 166 -15.28 1.66 -12.48
C LEU A 166 -16.39 1.73 -13.54
N ALA A 167 -16.75 2.94 -13.97
CA ALA A 167 -17.82 3.17 -14.94
C ALA A 167 -17.52 2.50 -16.29
N ALA A 168 -16.28 2.54 -16.73
CA ALA A 168 -15.90 2.18 -18.08
C ALA A 168 -16.03 0.68 -18.42
N GLY A 169 -16.35 -0.20 -17.46
CA GLY A 169 -16.79 -1.57 -17.77
C GLY A 169 -18.08 -2.01 -17.12
N GLU A 170 -18.87 -1.07 -16.62
CA GLU A 170 -20.24 -1.40 -16.25
C GLU A 170 -20.97 -1.88 -17.52
N GLY A 171 -21.73 -2.96 -17.38
CA GLY A 171 -22.44 -3.60 -18.48
C GLY A 171 -21.56 -4.31 -19.54
N LYS A 172 -20.22 -4.27 -19.43
CA LYS A 172 -19.33 -4.92 -20.40
C LYS A 172 -19.10 -6.39 -20.09
N SER A 173 -18.91 -7.18 -21.15
CA SER A 173 -18.49 -8.57 -21.01
C SER A 173 -17.02 -8.67 -20.56
N ALA A 174 -16.65 -9.76 -19.89
CA ALA A 174 -15.26 -10.02 -19.52
C ALA A 174 -14.29 -10.05 -20.72
N ALA A 175 -14.75 -10.49 -21.90
CA ALA A 175 -13.95 -10.50 -23.12
C ALA A 175 -13.66 -9.06 -23.61
N THR A 176 -14.68 -8.21 -23.62
CA THR A 176 -14.56 -6.78 -23.96
C THR A 176 -13.60 -6.08 -23.00
N ILE A 177 -13.75 -6.30 -21.69
CA ILE A 177 -12.84 -5.73 -20.68
C ILE A 177 -11.39 -6.14 -20.96
N ARG A 178 -11.14 -7.42 -21.28
CA ARG A 178 -9.80 -7.91 -21.63
C ARG A 178 -9.23 -7.28 -22.89
N ALA A 179 -10.05 -7.13 -23.93
CA ALA A 179 -9.62 -6.48 -25.16
C ALA A 179 -9.26 -5.01 -24.88
N ASP A 180 -10.12 -4.29 -24.14
CA ASP A 180 -9.98 -2.86 -23.88
C ASP A 180 -8.70 -2.52 -23.12
N TYR A 181 -8.38 -3.20 -22.00
CA TYR A 181 -7.16 -2.87 -21.24
C TYR A 181 -5.88 -3.25 -22.02
N ARG A 182 -5.92 -4.32 -22.83
CA ARG A 182 -4.76 -4.74 -23.65
C ARG A 182 -4.50 -3.74 -24.77
N ALA A 183 -5.56 -3.23 -25.38
CA ALA A 183 -5.47 -2.22 -26.43
C ALA A 183 -5.05 -0.84 -25.88
N SER A 184 -5.60 -0.45 -24.73
CA SER A 184 -5.38 0.87 -24.15
C SER A 184 -4.05 0.99 -23.39
N PHE A 185 -3.62 -0.10 -22.74
CA PHE A 185 -2.40 -0.14 -21.92
C PHE A 185 -1.49 -1.32 -22.31
N PRO A 186 -1.02 -1.40 -23.57
CA PRO A 186 -0.26 -2.55 -24.07
C PRO A 186 1.10 -2.68 -23.37
N ARG A 187 1.81 -1.57 -23.12
CA ARG A 187 3.14 -1.60 -22.48
C ARG A 187 3.01 -1.98 -21.01
N THR A 188 2.00 -1.45 -20.34
CA THR A 188 1.71 -1.74 -18.93
C THR A 188 1.33 -3.21 -18.76
N THR A 189 0.48 -3.73 -19.65
CA THR A 189 0.10 -5.14 -19.69
C THR A 189 1.35 -6.03 -19.84
N ALA A 190 2.27 -5.66 -20.74
CA ALA A 190 3.53 -6.39 -20.90
C ALA A 190 4.43 -6.30 -19.65
N ALA A 191 4.58 -5.12 -19.06
CA ALA A 191 5.45 -4.89 -17.90
C ALA A 191 4.95 -5.62 -16.64
N LEU A 192 3.66 -5.49 -16.32
CA LEU A 192 3.00 -6.17 -15.20
C LEU A 192 2.87 -7.68 -15.45
N GLY A 193 2.67 -8.09 -16.72
CA GLY A 193 2.55 -9.47 -17.17
C GLY A 193 3.74 -10.38 -16.84
N ARG A 194 4.89 -9.78 -16.50
CA ARG A 194 6.09 -10.49 -16.01
C ARG A 194 5.91 -11.11 -14.63
N LEU A 195 4.97 -10.60 -13.82
CA LEU A 195 4.66 -11.12 -12.49
C LEU A 195 3.17 -11.44 -12.32
N PHE A 196 2.27 -10.67 -12.92
CA PHE A 196 0.83 -10.83 -12.71
C PHE A 196 0.16 -11.38 -13.95
N THR A 197 -0.76 -12.31 -13.76
CA THR A 197 -1.68 -12.77 -14.81
C THR A 197 -3.11 -12.55 -14.33
N LEU A 198 -3.93 -11.86 -15.11
CA LEU A 198 -5.36 -11.70 -14.82
C LEU A 198 -6.09 -12.97 -15.28
N ASP A 199 -6.23 -13.90 -14.34
CA ASP A 199 -6.74 -15.25 -14.55
C ASP A 199 -8.27 -15.24 -14.76
N THR A 200 -8.99 -14.64 -13.81
CA THR A 200 -10.45 -14.52 -13.88
C THR A 200 -10.86 -13.05 -13.94
N ILE A 201 -11.79 -12.75 -14.86
CA ILE A 201 -12.61 -11.54 -14.84
C ILE A 201 -14.04 -12.03 -15.04
N ARG A 202 -14.91 -11.71 -14.09
CA ARG A 202 -16.36 -11.79 -14.26
C ARG A 202 -16.92 -10.41 -14.02
N ALA A 203 -17.74 -9.94 -14.94
CA ALA A 203 -18.50 -8.71 -14.83
C ALA A 203 -19.97 -9.11 -15.01
N ILE A 204 -20.74 -8.99 -13.93
CA ILE A 204 -22.11 -9.49 -13.87
C ILE A 204 -23.00 -8.26 -13.67
N PRO A 205 -23.68 -7.77 -14.72
CA PRO A 205 -24.68 -6.73 -14.57
C PRO A 205 -25.90 -7.30 -13.82
N ASP A 206 -26.58 -6.45 -13.07
CA ASP A 206 -27.83 -6.78 -12.39
C ASP A 206 -29.01 -5.93 -12.88
N GLY A 207 -30.21 -6.28 -12.44
CA GLY A 207 -31.46 -5.61 -12.85
C GLY A 207 -31.57 -4.15 -12.39
N GLU A 208 -30.72 -3.70 -11.46
CA GLU A 208 -30.65 -2.30 -11.02
C GLU A 208 -29.62 -1.50 -11.82
N GLY A 209 -28.99 -2.10 -12.83
CA GLY A 209 -27.98 -1.47 -13.68
C GLY A 209 -26.60 -1.34 -13.02
N ALA A 210 -26.38 -1.98 -11.87
CA ALA A 210 -25.05 -2.10 -11.31
C ALA A 210 -24.31 -3.29 -11.93
N THR A 211 -22.98 -3.29 -11.82
CA THR A 211 -22.12 -4.39 -12.28
C THR A 211 -21.28 -4.90 -11.12
N THR A 212 -21.38 -6.19 -10.82
CA THR A 212 -20.48 -6.87 -9.88
C THR A 212 -19.26 -7.40 -10.63
N TYR A 213 -18.07 -6.99 -10.19
CA TYR A 213 -16.80 -7.49 -10.67
C TYR A 213 -16.24 -8.53 -9.70
N ASP A 214 -15.83 -9.68 -10.23
CA ASP A 214 -15.07 -10.70 -9.52
C ASP A 214 -13.79 -10.98 -10.31
N LEU A 215 -12.68 -10.48 -9.77
CA LEU A 215 -11.37 -10.47 -10.40
C LEU A 215 -10.44 -11.42 -9.65
N ALA A 216 -9.74 -12.30 -10.36
CA ALA A 216 -8.66 -13.10 -9.80
C ALA A 216 -7.35 -12.81 -10.54
N VAL A 217 -6.35 -12.33 -9.80
CA VAL A 217 -5.00 -12.07 -10.28
C VAL A 217 -4.07 -13.14 -9.72
N LYS A 218 -3.41 -13.89 -10.60
CA LYS A 218 -2.38 -14.87 -10.25
C LYS A 218 -1.00 -14.20 -10.24
N LEU A 219 -0.23 -14.42 -9.18
CA LEU A 219 1.21 -14.15 -9.15
C LEU A 219 1.94 -15.31 -9.84
N THR A 220 2.85 -14.95 -10.73
CA THR A 220 3.63 -15.85 -11.60
C THR A 220 5.13 -15.60 -11.42
N PRO A 221 5.69 -15.80 -10.21
CA PRO A 221 7.12 -15.56 -9.94
C PRO A 221 8.05 -16.40 -10.82
N GLU A 222 7.58 -17.53 -11.37
CA GLU A 222 8.33 -18.34 -12.33
C GLU A 222 8.69 -17.56 -13.61
N LYS A 223 7.78 -16.72 -14.12
CA LYS A 223 8.05 -15.85 -15.28
C LYS A 223 9.04 -14.76 -14.93
N LEU A 224 8.98 -14.28 -13.69
CA LEU A 224 9.84 -13.21 -13.18
C LEU A 224 11.28 -13.68 -12.96
N LYS A 225 11.48 -14.96 -12.62
CA LYS A 225 12.76 -15.54 -12.20
C LYS A 225 13.90 -15.37 -13.21
N ALA A 226 13.59 -15.37 -14.51
CA ALA A 226 14.60 -15.17 -15.56
C ALA A 226 15.26 -13.78 -15.51
N TRP A 227 14.57 -12.78 -14.97
CA TRP A 227 14.99 -11.37 -15.00
C TRP A 227 15.27 -10.80 -13.60
N MET A 228 14.57 -11.35 -12.59
CA MET A 228 14.55 -10.87 -11.22
C MET A 228 14.45 -12.06 -10.25
N PRO A 229 15.49 -12.93 -10.18
CA PRO A 229 15.46 -14.17 -9.42
C PRO A 229 15.37 -13.96 -7.91
N ALA A 230 15.97 -12.90 -7.35
CA ALA A 230 15.93 -12.65 -5.92
C ALA A 230 14.52 -12.20 -5.47
N TYR A 231 13.85 -11.37 -6.26
CA TYR A 231 12.49 -10.95 -5.98
C TYR A 231 11.48 -12.09 -6.19
N ALA A 232 11.63 -12.87 -7.26
CA ALA A 232 10.84 -14.08 -7.46
C ALA A 232 10.98 -15.06 -6.29
N GLY A 233 12.22 -15.35 -5.85
CA GLY A 233 12.47 -16.22 -4.70
C GLY A 233 11.89 -15.68 -3.39
N TYR A 234 11.87 -14.35 -3.21
CA TYR A 234 11.21 -13.73 -2.07
C TYR A 234 9.69 -13.94 -2.09
N ILE A 235 9.05 -13.76 -3.24
CA ILE A 235 7.61 -14.00 -3.43
C ILE A 235 7.28 -15.46 -3.14
N ASP A 236 8.04 -16.40 -3.71
CA ASP A 236 7.89 -17.84 -3.49
C ASP A 236 8.02 -18.21 -2.01
N LYS A 237 8.98 -17.60 -1.30
CA LYS A 237 9.26 -17.93 0.10
C LYS A 237 8.21 -17.36 1.06
N TYR A 238 7.79 -16.11 0.86
CA TYR A 238 7.05 -15.34 1.87
C TYR A 238 5.65 -14.89 1.48
N ILE A 239 5.36 -14.71 0.19
CA ILE A 239 4.08 -14.18 -0.28
C ILE A 239 3.13 -15.32 -0.67
N SER A 240 3.65 -16.35 -1.34
CA SER A 240 2.88 -17.50 -1.84
C SER A 240 2.05 -18.24 -0.78
N SER A 241 2.64 -18.38 0.41
CA SER A 241 2.11 -19.11 1.56
C SER A 241 1.25 -18.25 2.48
N GLY A 242 1.18 -16.94 2.19
CA GLY A 242 0.33 -16.00 2.88
C GLY A 242 -1.14 -16.24 2.54
N LYS A 243 -1.99 -16.14 3.54
CA LYS A 243 -3.45 -16.10 3.44
C LYS A 243 -3.91 -14.76 4.00
N TYR A 244 -4.69 -14.04 3.22
CA TYR A 244 -5.21 -12.72 3.57
C TYR A 244 -6.70 -12.68 3.24
N SER A 245 -7.48 -12.03 4.10
CA SER A 245 -8.88 -11.68 3.83
C SER A 245 -9.13 -10.26 4.33
N ILE A 246 -9.83 -9.48 3.51
CA ILE A 246 -10.24 -8.11 3.79
C ILE A 246 -11.71 -8.00 3.42
N THR A 247 -12.52 -7.48 4.35
CA THR A 247 -13.91 -7.15 4.08
C THR A 247 -14.20 -5.73 4.57
N LEU A 248 -14.89 -4.94 3.77
CA LEU A 248 -15.48 -3.66 4.17
C LEU A 248 -16.99 -3.84 4.33
N THR A 249 -17.51 -3.51 5.50
CA THR A 249 -18.96 -3.57 5.82
C THR A 249 -19.45 -2.24 6.38
N ASP A 250 -20.69 -1.87 6.09
CA ASP A 250 -21.33 -0.73 6.76
C ASP A 250 -22.06 -1.11 8.06
N ARG A 251 -22.73 -0.13 8.68
CA ARG A 251 -23.48 -0.31 9.92
C ARG A 251 -24.69 -1.23 9.78
N SER A 252 -25.24 -1.41 8.58
CA SER A 252 -26.31 -2.40 8.33
C SER A 252 -25.78 -3.81 8.11
N GLY A 253 -24.46 -4.00 8.11
CA GLY A 253 -23.82 -5.28 7.81
C GLY A 253 -23.69 -5.57 6.31
N ALA A 254 -24.02 -4.60 5.43
CA ALA A 254 -23.87 -4.78 4.00
C ALA A 254 -22.39 -4.72 3.62
N ARG A 255 -21.93 -5.67 2.80
CA ARG A 255 -20.54 -5.73 2.33
C ARG A 255 -20.37 -4.81 1.12
N TRP A 256 -19.26 -4.08 1.07
CA TRP A 256 -18.94 -3.15 0.00
C TRP A 256 -17.73 -3.59 -0.84
N LEU A 257 -16.82 -4.31 -0.21
CA LEU A 257 -15.62 -4.85 -0.83
C LEU A 257 -15.22 -6.14 -0.13
N GLU A 258 -14.81 -7.11 -0.93
CA GLU A 258 -14.09 -8.29 -0.46
C GLU A 258 -12.80 -8.44 -1.24
N ALA A 259 -11.70 -8.64 -0.52
CA ALA A 259 -10.43 -9.02 -1.12
C ALA A 259 -9.84 -10.19 -0.35
N SER A 260 -9.28 -11.16 -1.05
CA SER A 260 -8.56 -12.27 -0.43
C SER A 260 -7.30 -12.59 -1.20
N ALA A 261 -6.32 -13.16 -0.55
CA ALA A 261 -5.14 -13.68 -1.24
C ALA A 261 -4.70 -14.99 -0.61
N SER A 262 -4.41 -16.00 -1.43
CA SER A 262 -3.84 -17.28 -1.00
C SER A 262 -3.27 -18.04 -2.20
N ASN A 263 -2.23 -18.85 -1.99
CA ASN A 263 -1.69 -19.76 -3.00
C ASN A 263 -1.39 -19.07 -4.34
N TYR A 264 -0.73 -17.89 -4.31
CA TYR A 264 -0.47 -17.02 -5.46
C TYR A 264 -1.69 -16.35 -6.11
N TYR A 265 -2.91 -16.55 -5.64
CA TYR A 265 -4.08 -15.86 -6.16
C TYR A 265 -4.46 -14.70 -5.25
N MET A 266 -4.76 -13.55 -5.84
CA MET A 266 -5.44 -12.43 -5.21
C MET A 266 -6.81 -12.30 -5.87
N ARG A 267 -7.88 -12.32 -5.07
CA ARG A 267 -9.26 -12.18 -5.55
C ARG A 267 -9.86 -10.89 -5.01
N PHE A 268 -10.57 -10.17 -5.85
CA PHE A 268 -11.28 -8.94 -5.51
C PHE A 268 -12.72 -9.05 -5.98
N ARG A 269 -13.66 -8.74 -5.09
CA ARG A 269 -15.07 -8.62 -5.40
C ARG A 269 -15.56 -7.23 -5.00
N VAL A 270 -16.07 -6.50 -5.99
CA VAL A 270 -16.60 -5.14 -5.85
C VAL A 270 -17.83 -5.02 -6.74
N ARG A 271 -18.76 -4.13 -6.39
CA ARG A 271 -19.91 -3.78 -7.24
C ARG A 271 -19.89 -2.28 -7.48
N SER A 272 -20.20 -1.86 -8.70
CA SER A 272 -20.31 -0.44 -9.01
C SER A 272 -21.57 -0.12 -9.81
N ARG A 273 -22.01 1.14 -9.72
CA ARG A 273 -23.02 1.75 -10.59
C ARG A 273 -22.65 3.20 -10.83
N GLY A 274 -22.67 3.64 -12.08
CA GLY A 274 -22.28 4.99 -12.47
C GLY A 274 -20.86 5.34 -12.04
N GLY A 275 -19.96 4.36 -11.97
CA GLY A 275 -18.58 4.59 -11.51
C GLY A 275 -18.42 4.78 -10.00
N HIS A 276 -19.46 4.51 -9.21
CA HIS A 276 -19.38 4.56 -7.75
C HIS A 276 -19.54 3.16 -7.17
N PHE A 277 -18.84 2.87 -6.08
CA PHE A 277 -19.04 1.62 -5.36
C PHE A 277 -20.49 1.51 -4.87
N ALA A 278 -21.02 0.28 -4.89
CA ALA A 278 -22.32 -0.11 -4.38
C ALA A 278 -22.16 -1.31 -3.43
N PRO A 279 -23.14 -1.58 -2.53
CA PRO A 279 -23.12 -2.80 -1.73
C PRO A 279 -23.07 -4.04 -2.62
N LEU A 280 -22.24 -5.03 -2.28
CA LEU A 280 -22.11 -6.31 -2.99
C LEU A 280 -23.43 -7.08 -3.07
N GLU A 281 -24.31 -6.87 -2.09
CA GLU A 281 -25.63 -7.46 -2.00
C GLU A 281 -26.69 -6.41 -1.64
N GLY A 282 -27.91 -6.58 -2.14
CA GLY A 282 -29.05 -5.69 -1.88
C GLY A 282 -29.15 -4.50 -2.84
N ALA A 283 -29.97 -3.52 -2.47
CA ALA A 283 -30.25 -2.35 -3.30
C ALA A 283 -29.01 -1.45 -3.48
N VAL A 284 -28.87 -0.87 -4.67
CA VAL A 284 -27.83 0.12 -4.96
C VAL A 284 -28.06 1.39 -4.16
N ARG A 285 -27.01 1.85 -3.49
CA ARG A 285 -26.98 3.11 -2.74
C ARG A 285 -25.55 3.64 -2.63
N PRO A 286 -25.35 4.93 -2.30
CA PRO A 286 -24.03 5.51 -2.08
C PRO A 286 -23.28 4.88 -0.90
N MET A 287 -21.95 4.79 -1.03
CA MET A 287 -21.07 4.34 0.05
C MET A 287 -21.12 5.30 1.24
N PRO A 288 -21.41 4.82 2.46
CA PRO A 288 -21.37 5.69 3.63
C PRO A 288 -19.92 6.07 3.96
N GLU A 289 -19.74 7.24 4.57
CA GLU A 289 -18.41 7.73 4.97
C GLU A 289 -17.74 6.85 6.03
N ALA A 290 -18.54 6.15 6.85
CA ALA A 290 -18.06 5.29 7.93
C ALA A 290 -18.39 3.81 7.66
N LEU A 291 -17.35 3.00 7.60
CA LEU A 291 -17.35 1.56 7.39
C LEU A 291 -16.58 0.86 8.52
N THR A 292 -16.71 -0.45 8.56
CA THR A 292 -15.89 -1.35 9.36
C THR A 292 -14.99 -2.15 8.42
N ILE A 293 -13.69 -2.16 8.70
CA ILE A 293 -12.73 -3.03 8.00
C ILE A 293 -12.43 -4.24 8.87
N ARG A 294 -12.55 -5.43 8.29
CA ARG A 294 -12.14 -6.69 8.90
C ARG A 294 -10.96 -7.26 8.13
N LEU A 295 -9.95 -7.70 8.86
CA LEU A 295 -8.71 -8.27 8.33
C LEU A 295 -8.42 -9.62 8.99
N ASP A 296 -8.15 -10.62 8.15
CA ASP A 296 -7.59 -11.91 8.57
C ASP A 296 -6.25 -12.10 7.84
N MET A 297 -5.23 -12.56 8.56
CA MET A 297 -3.89 -12.78 7.99
C MET A 297 -3.27 -14.04 8.58
N ALA A 298 -2.70 -14.90 7.75
CA ALA A 298 -1.80 -15.96 8.19
C ALA A 298 -0.64 -16.08 7.21
N MET A 299 0.58 -16.23 7.70
CA MET A 299 1.76 -16.39 6.85
C MET A 299 2.70 -17.44 7.41
N LYS A 300 3.35 -18.20 6.52
CA LYS A 300 4.40 -19.14 6.92
C LYS A 300 5.74 -18.42 6.95
N ILE A 301 6.42 -18.46 8.08
CA ILE A 301 7.80 -17.97 8.24
C ILE A 301 8.61 -19.13 8.84
N LEU A 302 9.59 -19.62 8.07
CA LEU A 302 10.32 -20.85 8.39
C LEU A 302 9.33 -22.02 8.53
N VAL A 303 9.33 -22.70 9.67
CA VAL A 303 8.42 -23.82 9.98
C VAL A 303 7.12 -23.37 10.65
N PHE A 304 6.97 -22.08 10.96
CA PHE A 304 5.86 -21.56 11.76
C PHE A 304 4.81 -20.84 10.92
N THR A 305 3.54 -21.05 11.24
CA THR A 305 2.44 -20.21 10.76
C THR A 305 2.13 -19.16 11.82
N VAL A 306 2.20 -17.89 11.43
CA VAL A 306 1.94 -16.74 12.31
C VAL A 306 0.91 -15.84 11.66
N GLY A 307 0.00 -15.29 12.45
CA GLY A 307 -1.08 -14.47 11.91
C GLY A 307 -2.02 -13.95 12.97
N PHE A 308 -3.18 -13.49 12.50
CA PHE A 308 -4.31 -13.10 13.30
C PHE A 308 -5.62 -13.29 12.52
N GLU A 309 -6.72 -13.37 13.25
CA GLU A 309 -8.09 -13.38 12.74
C GLU A 309 -8.90 -12.30 13.46
N ASN A 310 -10.00 -11.89 12.86
CA ASN A 310 -10.94 -10.94 13.45
C ASN A 310 -10.28 -9.61 13.84
N LEU A 311 -9.27 -9.14 13.08
CA LEU A 311 -8.76 -7.78 13.27
C LEU A 311 -9.78 -6.81 12.68
N VAL A 312 -10.57 -6.19 13.57
CA VAL A 312 -11.63 -5.26 13.21
C VAL A 312 -11.19 -3.83 13.50
N GLY A 313 -11.41 -2.94 12.55
CA GLY A 313 -11.13 -1.52 12.68
C GLY A 313 -12.24 -0.65 12.10
N GLU A 314 -12.27 0.59 12.56
CA GLU A 314 -13.03 1.65 11.93
C GLU A 314 -12.35 2.04 10.62
N PHE A 315 -13.14 2.29 9.58
CA PHE A 315 -12.69 2.76 8.28
C PHE A 315 -13.50 3.98 7.90
N ASN A 316 -12.88 5.15 7.86
CA ASN A 316 -13.52 6.40 7.50
C ASN A 316 -12.95 6.89 6.17
N ILE A 317 -13.84 7.26 5.25
CA ILE A 317 -13.50 7.91 4.00
C ILE A 317 -13.24 9.39 4.31
N ILE A 318 -12.13 9.90 3.79
CA ILE A 318 -11.82 11.32 3.81
C ILE A 318 -12.24 11.86 2.46
N ASP A 319 -13.27 12.70 2.45
CA ASP A 319 -13.81 13.31 1.24
C ASP A 319 -13.99 14.81 1.45
N THR A 320 -12.91 15.58 1.31
CA THR A 320 -12.96 17.05 1.35
C THR A 320 -12.39 17.64 0.05
N PRO A 321 -12.66 18.92 -0.27
CA PRO A 321 -12.08 19.57 -1.45
C PRO A 321 -10.54 19.51 -1.48
N MET A 322 -9.90 19.55 -0.31
CA MET A 322 -8.43 19.60 -0.18
C MET A 322 -7.80 18.25 0.12
N GLU A 323 -8.59 17.19 0.35
CA GLU A 323 -8.06 15.88 0.71
C GLU A 323 -9.03 14.74 0.41
N ARG A 324 -8.52 13.71 -0.28
CA ARG A 324 -9.18 12.42 -0.49
C ARG A 324 -8.37 11.30 0.14
N GLY A 325 -9.02 10.30 0.75
CA GLY A 325 -8.29 9.15 1.28
C GLY A 325 -9.05 8.32 2.30
N TRP A 326 -8.30 7.61 3.14
CA TRP A 326 -8.84 6.73 4.17
C TRP A 326 -8.15 6.95 5.51
N ALA A 327 -8.94 7.00 6.56
CA ALA A 327 -8.50 6.95 7.95
C ALA A 327 -9.01 5.66 8.59
N MET A 328 -8.10 4.83 9.08
CA MET A 328 -8.40 3.57 9.74
C MET A 328 -7.95 3.62 11.20
N ARG A 329 -8.70 2.96 12.08
CA ARG A 329 -8.34 2.82 13.50
C ARG A 329 -8.64 1.42 14.00
N PHE A 330 -7.62 0.73 14.48
CA PHE A 330 -7.75 -0.60 15.09
C PHE A 330 -7.61 -0.49 16.61
N ALA A 331 -8.73 -0.57 17.32
CA ALA A 331 -8.78 -0.46 18.78
C ALA A 331 -9.19 -1.76 19.48
N ARG A 332 -9.34 -2.85 18.73
CA ARG A 332 -9.67 -4.18 19.25
C ARG A 332 -8.53 -5.16 18.96
N GLU A 333 -8.11 -5.88 19.99
CA GLU A 333 -7.15 -6.97 19.84
C GLU A 333 -7.77 -8.09 18.98
N PRO A 334 -7.04 -8.59 17.95
CA PRO A 334 -7.50 -9.71 17.15
C PRO A 334 -7.22 -11.05 17.83
N GLU A 335 -7.74 -12.13 17.26
CA GLU A 335 -7.40 -13.48 17.66
C GLU A 335 -6.07 -13.89 17.03
N TRP A 336 -5.03 -14.03 17.86
CA TRP A 336 -3.71 -14.32 17.34
C TRP A 336 -3.51 -15.79 16.95
N ARG A 337 -2.91 -16.02 15.78
CA ARG A 337 -2.44 -17.33 15.33
C ARG A 337 -0.94 -17.48 15.60
N PHE A 338 -0.59 -18.36 16.53
CA PHE A 338 0.80 -18.71 16.84
C PHE A 338 1.02 -20.22 16.86
N PRO A 339 2.27 -20.68 16.71
CA PRO A 339 2.65 -22.06 16.97
C PRO A 339 2.20 -22.53 18.37
N PRO A 340 1.81 -23.80 18.56
CA PRO A 340 1.31 -24.30 19.84
C PRO A 340 2.24 -24.02 21.03
N THR A 341 3.55 -24.22 20.85
CA THR A 341 4.58 -24.01 21.87
C THR A 341 4.71 -22.55 22.33
N VAL A 342 4.22 -21.60 21.53
CA VAL A 342 4.36 -20.17 21.78
C VAL A 342 3.19 -19.62 22.60
N ARG A 343 2.07 -20.36 22.70
CA ARG A 343 0.88 -19.93 23.45
C ARG A 343 1.15 -19.69 24.93
N TYR A 344 2.13 -20.37 25.50
CA TYR A 344 2.55 -20.20 26.90
C TYR A 344 3.17 -18.82 27.20
N PHE A 345 3.62 -18.07 26.18
CA PHE A 345 4.19 -16.72 26.33
C PHE A 345 3.15 -15.58 26.27
N LEU A 346 1.85 -15.87 26.15
CA LEU A 346 0.81 -14.89 25.77
C LEU A 346 0.28 -14.00 26.90
N LYS A 347 0.85 -14.01 28.10
CA LYS A 347 0.12 -13.53 29.29
C LYS A 347 -0.39 -12.07 29.27
N THR A 348 0.11 -11.13 28.46
CA THR A 348 -0.51 -9.77 28.33
C THR A 348 -0.06 -8.80 27.19
N PRO A 349 1.09 -8.96 26.49
CA PRO A 349 1.72 -7.82 25.78
C PRO A 349 1.13 -7.49 24.39
N LEU A 350 0.33 -8.39 23.80
CA LEU A 350 -0.19 -8.20 22.44
C LEU A 350 -1.42 -7.29 22.37
N ARG A 351 -2.02 -6.97 23.53
CA ARG A 351 -3.13 -6.01 23.67
C ARG A 351 -2.69 -4.57 23.52
N ARG A 352 -1.44 -4.25 23.89
CA ARG A 352 -1.00 -2.86 24.03
C ARG A 352 -1.21 -1.99 22.79
N PRO A 353 -0.92 -2.47 21.56
CA PRO A 353 -1.17 -1.70 20.35
C PRO A 353 -2.63 -1.24 20.17
N PHE A 354 -3.58 -1.96 20.75
CA PHE A 354 -5.02 -1.72 20.58
C PHE A 354 -5.63 -0.91 21.73
N ALA A 355 -4.89 -0.68 22.81
CA ALA A 355 -5.36 0.12 23.95
C ALA A 355 -5.32 1.64 23.65
N GLY A 356 -6.14 2.41 24.38
CA GLY A 356 -6.19 3.88 24.25
C GLY A 356 -6.69 4.31 22.87
N GLN A 357 -5.83 5.01 22.11
CA GLN A 357 -6.15 5.46 20.74
C GLN A 357 -6.13 4.31 19.71
N GLY A 358 -5.63 3.13 20.09
CA GLY A 358 -5.43 2.01 19.19
C GLY A 358 -4.33 2.30 18.16
N ILE A 359 -4.49 1.74 16.95
CA ILE A 359 -3.53 1.89 15.84
C ILE A 359 -4.17 2.76 14.77
N PRO A 360 -3.95 4.09 14.79
CA PRO A 360 -4.40 4.97 13.72
C PRO A 360 -3.49 4.83 12.49
N ILE A 361 -4.13 4.70 11.33
CA ILE A 361 -3.49 4.68 10.02
C ILE A 361 -4.23 5.67 9.12
N ARG A 362 -3.50 6.57 8.45
CA ARG A 362 -4.05 7.46 7.43
C ARG A 362 -3.28 7.30 6.14
N ILE A 363 -4.00 7.17 5.04
CA ILE A 363 -3.46 7.23 3.68
C ILE A 363 -4.33 8.22 2.93
N SER A 364 -3.74 9.26 2.36
CA SER A 364 -4.51 10.29 1.66
C SER A 364 -3.71 11.00 0.59
N ILE A 365 -4.42 11.65 -0.32
CA ILE A 365 -3.92 12.60 -1.29
C ILE A 365 -4.49 13.95 -0.89
N ARG A 366 -3.62 14.93 -0.62
CA ARG A 366 -4.01 16.26 -0.15
C ARG A 366 -3.32 17.36 -0.92
N SER A 367 -4.03 18.41 -1.27
CA SER A 367 -3.43 19.60 -1.87
C SER A 367 -2.76 20.47 -0.81
N GLN A 368 -1.70 21.16 -1.21
CA GLN A 368 -1.10 22.23 -0.42
C GLN A 368 -1.58 23.60 -0.96
N PRO A 369 -1.88 24.60 -0.12
CA PRO A 369 -2.42 25.89 -0.57
C PRO A 369 -1.63 26.64 -1.65
N ARG A 370 -0.32 26.36 -1.79
CA ARG A 370 0.57 26.98 -2.80
C ARG A 370 1.64 26.00 -3.29
N GLY A 371 1.33 24.71 -3.33
CA GLY A 371 2.34 23.69 -3.57
C GLY A 371 1.79 22.41 -4.17
N GLN A 372 2.64 21.39 -4.13
CA GLN A 372 2.36 20.07 -4.67
C GLN A 372 1.17 19.42 -3.97
N THR A 373 0.40 18.64 -4.72
CA THR A 373 -0.46 17.63 -4.14
C THR A 373 0.38 16.50 -3.58
N LEU A 374 0.11 16.10 -2.34
CA LEU A 374 0.89 15.13 -1.61
C LEU A 374 0.14 13.81 -1.42
N LEU A 375 0.77 12.70 -1.80
CA LEU A 375 0.43 11.39 -1.23
C LEU A 375 1.03 11.31 0.18
N ASN A 376 0.17 11.30 1.18
CA ASN A 376 0.52 11.15 2.59
C ASN A 376 0.24 9.72 3.08
N ARG A 377 1.15 9.21 3.92
CA ARG A 377 0.86 8.08 4.80
C ARG A 377 1.36 8.35 6.21
N ARG A 378 0.45 8.26 7.18
CA ARG A 378 0.75 8.39 8.61
C ARG A 378 0.35 7.13 9.37
N LEU A 379 1.18 6.72 10.32
CA LEU A 379 0.90 5.60 11.23
C LEU A 379 1.51 5.88 12.61
N SER A 380 0.73 5.60 13.66
CA SER A 380 1.23 5.50 15.04
C SER A 380 0.91 4.14 15.61
N VAL A 381 1.83 3.54 16.35
CA VAL A 381 1.60 2.27 17.05
C VAL A 381 2.42 2.21 18.34
N VAL A 382 1.76 1.86 19.44
CA VAL A 382 2.42 1.57 20.70
C VAL A 382 2.71 0.07 20.79
N VAL A 383 3.91 -0.28 21.19
CA VAL A 383 4.38 -1.66 21.31
C VAL A 383 4.90 -1.87 22.73
N GLN A 384 4.46 -2.94 23.39
CA GLN A 384 4.99 -3.38 24.67
C GLN A 384 5.83 -4.63 24.49
N GLU A 385 7.13 -4.49 24.70
CA GLU A 385 8.07 -5.59 24.54
C GLU A 385 7.79 -6.75 25.48
N SER A 386 8.03 -7.95 24.97
CA SER A 386 7.82 -9.21 25.69
C SER A 386 8.53 -10.36 24.99
N ALA A 387 8.54 -11.53 25.64
CA ALA A 387 9.07 -12.75 25.04
C ALA A 387 8.38 -13.09 23.70
N ILE A 388 7.05 -12.99 23.65
CA ILE A 388 6.30 -13.23 22.41
C ILE A 388 6.65 -12.21 21.32
N LEU A 389 6.77 -10.93 21.65
CA LEU A 389 7.17 -9.93 20.65
C LEU A 389 8.60 -10.14 20.17
N ARG A 390 9.54 -10.55 21.04
CA ARG A 390 10.91 -10.91 20.64
C ARG A 390 10.93 -12.10 19.69
N PHE A 391 10.13 -13.12 19.95
CA PHE A 391 9.97 -14.25 19.05
C PHE A 391 9.42 -13.80 17.68
N LEU A 392 8.32 -13.04 17.67
CA LEU A 392 7.74 -12.50 16.45
C LEU A 392 8.70 -11.59 15.71
N ASN A 393 9.50 -10.81 16.45
CA ASN A 393 10.52 -9.91 15.92
C ASN A 393 11.64 -10.67 15.19
N ARG A 394 12.07 -11.84 15.69
CA ARG A 394 13.07 -12.67 14.99
C ARG A 394 12.52 -13.24 13.67
N LEU A 395 11.31 -13.77 13.68
CA LEU A 395 10.63 -14.25 12.46
C LEU A 395 10.46 -13.11 11.44
N SER A 396 10.00 -11.97 11.96
CA SER A 396 9.85 -10.70 11.29
C SER A 396 11.13 -10.20 10.62
N GLY A 397 12.20 -10.09 11.40
CA GLY A 397 13.49 -9.59 10.97
C GLY A 397 14.12 -10.47 9.90
N THR A 398 13.90 -11.79 9.95
CA THR A 398 14.35 -12.72 8.89
C THR A 398 13.70 -12.38 7.55
N ALA A 399 12.37 -12.30 7.52
CA ALA A 399 11.64 -11.97 6.28
C ALA A 399 11.93 -10.54 5.77
N VAL A 400 12.30 -9.61 6.64
CA VAL A 400 12.76 -8.29 6.21
C VAL A 400 14.19 -8.34 5.67
N GLY A 401 15.10 -9.05 6.35
CA GLY A 401 16.47 -9.23 5.92
C GLY A 401 16.58 -9.83 4.52
N ASP A 402 15.79 -10.87 4.24
CA ASP A 402 15.74 -11.52 2.93
C ASP A 402 15.18 -10.62 1.81
N PHE A 403 14.37 -9.62 2.15
CA PHE A 403 13.90 -8.63 1.18
C PHE A 403 14.96 -7.57 0.90
N LEU A 404 15.62 -7.06 1.94
CA LEU A 404 16.59 -5.98 1.79
C LEU A 404 17.78 -6.43 0.92
N GLY A 405 18.29 -5.52 0.10
CA GLY A 405 19.39 -5.82 -0.82
C GLY A 405 18.91 -6.27 -2.21
N PRO A 406 19.31 -7.44 -2.74
CA PRO A 406 18.99 -7.85 -4.11
C PRO A 406 17.49 -7.89 -4.44
N SER A 407 16.68 -8.52 -3.57
CA SER A 407 15.23 -8.64 -3.78
C SER A 407 14.55 -7.27 -3.83
N GLU A 408 14.90 -6.36 -2.92
CA GLU A 408 14.40 -4.98 -2.93
C GLU A 408 14.81 -4.24 -4.22
N ARG A 409 16.06 -4.37 -4.68
CA ARG A 409 16.51 -3.70 -5.92
C ARG A 409 15.73 -4.18 -7.12
N GLU A 410 15.51 -5.48 -7.23
CA GLU A 410 14.71 -6.07 -8.30
C GLU A 410 13.22 -5.68 -8.21
N ALA A 411 12.64 -5.66 -7.01
CA ALA A 411 11.28 -5.18 -6.80
C ALA A 411 11.12 -3.71 -7.20
N ASN A 412 12.10 -2.86 -6.88
CA ASN A 412 12.11 -1.46 -7.32
C ASN A 412 12.22 -1.37 -8.85
N ARG A 413 13.10 -2.15 -9.49
CA ARG A 413 13.19 -2.21 -10.95
C ARG A 413 11.86 -2.61 -11.60
N PHE A 414 11.20 -3.64 -11.08
CA PHE A 414 9.88 -4.07 -11.54
C PHE A 414 8.85 -2.93 -11.47
N ASN A 415 8.78 -2.23 -10.34
CA ASN A 415 7.84 -1.11 -10.17
C ASN A 415 8.18 0.07 -11.08
N ALA A 416 9.47 0.43 -11.20
CA ALA A 416 9.92 1.52 -12.07
C ALA A 416 9.53 1.26 -13.53
N ASP A 417 9.72 0.03 -14.00
CA ASP A 417 9.30 -0.38 -15.35
C ASP A 417 7.77 -0.32 -15.51
N ALA A 418 7.00 -0.79 -14.52
CA ALA A 418 5.54 -0.75 -14.57
C ALA A 418 5.00 0.69 -14.62
N PHE A 419 5.53 1.60 -13.81
CA PHE A 419 5.11 3.01 -13.82
C PHE A 419 5.57 3.76 -15.07
N ARG A 420 6.75 3.43 -15.62
CA ARG A 420 7.19 3.98 -16.91
C ARG A 420 6.26 3.54 -18.04
N ALA A 421 5.82 2.28 -18.02
CA ALA A 421 4.87 1.76 -18.98
C ALA A 421 3.47 2.40 -18.85
N LEU A 422 2.97 2.57 -17.61
CA LEU A 422 1.72 3.28 -17.32
C LEU A 422 1.74 4.72 -17.86
N ARG A 423 2.83 5.45 -17.58
CA ARG A 423 3.03 6.81 -18.07
C ARG A 423 3.00 6.88 -19.60
N ALA A 424 3.71 5.96 -20.26
CA ALA A 424 3.77 5.93 -21.73
C ALA A 424 2.41 5.61 -22.36
N ASP A 425 1.67 4.66 -21.82
CA ASP A 425 0.34 4.31 -22.32
C ASP A 425 -0.68 5.43 -22.06
N ALA A 426 -0.67 6.03 -20.86
CA ALA A 426 -1.52 7.18 -20.54
C ALA A 426 -1.25 8.39 -21.45
N SER A 427 0.02 8.66 -21.76
CA SER A 427 0.39 9.71 -22.70
C SER A 427 -0.17 9.47 -24.10
N MET A 428 -0.18 8.21 -24.58
CA MET A 428 -0.76 7.86 -25.89
C MET A 428 -2.28 8.02 -25.93
N LEU A 429 -2.98 7.71 -24.83
CA LEU A 429 -4.44 7.88 -24.72
C LEU A 429 -4.88 9.35 -24.63
N LEU A 430 -3.95 10.25 -24.34
CA LEU A 430 -4.18 11.68 -24.17
C LEU A 430 -3.64 12.51 -25.32
N GLN A 431 -3.25 11.89 -26.45
CA GLN A 431 -2.91 12.55 -27.71
C GLN A 431 -4.18 12.93 -28.47
#